data_AF-B4VU55-F1
#
_entry.id   AF-B4VU55-F1
#
_cell.length_a   1.000
_cell.length_b   1.000
_cell.length_c   1.000
_cell.angle_alpha   90.00
_cell.angle_beta   90.00
_cell.angle_gamma   90.00
#
_symmetry.space_group_name_H-M   'P 1'
#
loop_
_entity.id
_entity.type
_entity.pdbx_description
1 polymer ?
#
loop_
_entity_poly.entity_id
_entity_poly.type
_entity_poly.pdbx_seq_one_letter_code
_entity_poly.pdbx_strand_id
1 'polypeptide(L)'
;MNTIIEPLDGEFDIDDGIYFKLKAKPLQAVSTFHKWIWEAVNGHTKQNPIDKQTCVRLVYAGQYHLDLPIYYIIEGQTPYLAHKGRGWIQSDPREFRKWFNDKADNDGQLKRIVRY
;
A
#
# COMPACT_ATOMS: atom_id res chain seq x y z
N MET A 1 -1.58 13.20 -4.74
CA MET A 1 -0.27 13.56 -4.17
C MET A 1 0.70 13.94 -5.28
N ASN A 2 1.01 13.06 -6.25
CA ASN A 2 1.90 13.37 -7.40
C ASN A 2 3.28 13.89 -6.94
N THR A 3 3.90 13.11 -6.06
CA THR A 3 5.15 13.43 -5.35
C THR A 3 6.22 12.36 -5.54
N ILE A 4 6.03 11.43 -6.47
CA ILE A 4 7.07 10.47 -6.87
C ILE A 4 8.27 11.24 -7.43
N ILE A 5 9.48 10.79 -7.08
CA ILE A 5 10.76 11.33 -7.54
C ILE A 5 11.58 10.25 -8.24
N GLU A 6 12.63 10.68 -8.95
CA GLU A 6 13.73 9.81 -9.32
C GLU A 6 14.71 9.75 -8.13
N PRO A 7 14.83 8.60 -7.44
CA PRO A 7 15.66 8.46 -6.24
C PRO A 7 17.15 8.49 -6.60
N LEU A 8 17.98 9.13 -5.77
CA LEU A 8 19.43 9.19 -5.97
C LEU A 8 20.13 7.85 -5.71
N ASP A 9 19.54 7.02 -4.84
CA ASP A 9 20.04 5.70 -4.45
C ASP A 9 19.41 4.56 -5.25
N GLY A 10 18.43 4.85 -6.11
CA GLY A 10 17.77 3.88 -6.99
C GLY A 10 16.54 3.19 -6.41
N GLU A 11 16.14 3.46 -5.17
CA GLU A 11 14.94 2.84 -4.59
C GLU A 11 13.65 3.53 -5.05
N PHE A 12 12.94 2.90 -5.99
CA PHE A 12 11.65 3.41 -6.48
C PHE A 12 10.50 2.65 -5.81
N ASP A 13 9.55 3.36 -5.21
CA ASP A 13 8.45 2.74 -4.46
C ASP A 13 7.09 3.06 -5.08
N ILE A 14 6.26 2.02 -5.26
CA ILE A 14 4.88 2.12 -5.68
C ILE A 14 4.01 1.38 -4.67
N ASP A 15 3.00 2.05 -4.14
CA ASP A 15 1.94 1.44 -3.35
C ASP A 15 0.71 1.16 -4.23
N ASP A 16 0.35 -0.11 -4.40
CA ASP A 16 -0.90 -0.51 -5.07
C ASP A 16 -1.75 -1.40 -4.16
N GLY A 17 -2.74 -0.78 -3.51
CA GLY A 17 -3.53 -1.43 -2.46
C GLY A 17 -4.47 -2.51 -3.00
N ILE A 18 -4.43 -3.69 -2.39
CA ILE A 18 -5.35 -4.81 -2.71
C ILE A 18 -6.57 -4.76 -1.79
N TYR A 19 -7.77 -4.63 -2.36
CA TYR A 19 -9.02 -4.51 -1.61
C TYR A 19 -9.91 -5.74 -1.76
N PHE A 20 -10.06 -6.49 -0.68
CA PHE A 20 -11.06 -7.53 -0.55
C PHE A 20 -12.42 -6.90 -0.24
N LYS A 21 -13.33 -6.92 -1.21
CA LYS A 21 -14.72 -6.43 -1.05
C LYS A 21 -15.55 -7.49 -0.35
N LEU A 22 -15.95 -7.23 0.89
CA LEU A 22 -16.65 -8.18 1.76
C LEU A 22 -17.99 -7.60 2.24
N LYS A 23 -18.88 -8.48 2.72
CA LYS A 23 -20.16 -8.09 3.34
C LYS A 23 -20.09 -7.93 4.86
N ALA A 24 -19.03 -8.45 5.48
CA ALA A 24 -18.79 -8.43 6.91
C ALA A 24 -17.28 -8.52 7.19
N LYS A 25 -16.87 -8.28 8.45
CA LYS A 25 -15.48 -8.46 8.88
C LYS A 25 -15.05 -9.91 8.60
N PRO A 26 -13.86 -10.13 7.99
CA PRO A 26 -13.40 -11.48 7.68
C PRO A 26 -13.14 -12.29 8.96
N LEU A 27 -13.44 -13.59 8.88
CA LEU A 27 -13.17 -14.54 9.97
C LEU A 27 -11.73 -15.03 9.95
N GLN A 28 -11.08 -14.98 8.78
CA GLN A 28 -9.69 -15.37 8.60
C GLN A 28 -8.75 -14.36 9.26
N ALA A 29 -7.63 -14.87 9.78
CA ALA A 29 -6.57 -14.04 10.35
C ALA A 29 -5.90 -13.18 9.28
N VAL A 30 -5.34 -12.04 9.69
CA VAL A 30 -4.52 -11.17 8.82
C VAL A 30 -3.42 -11.96 8.11
N SER A 31 -2.77 -12.89 8.80
CA SER A 31 -1.73 -13.75 8.22
C SER A 31 -2.23 -14.59 7.04
N THR A 32 -3.50 -14.99 7.02
CA THR A 32 -4.10 -15.71 5.89
C THR A 32 -4.17 -14.82 4.64
N PHE A 33 -4.57 -13.56 4.79
CA PHE A 33 -4.62 -12.62 3.67
C PHE A 33 -3.23 -12.30 3.13
N HIS A 34 -2.25 -12.07 4.02
CA HIS A 34 -0.84 -11.92 3.62
C HIS A 34 -0.35 -13.13 2.84
N LYS A 35 -0.63 -14.35 3.33
CA LYS A 35 -0.26 -15.59 2.65
C LYS A 35 -0.87 -15.68 1.26
N TRP A 36 -2.15 -15.37 1.08
CA TRP A 36 -2.80 -15.41 -0.23
C TRP A 36 -2.15 -14.45 -1.23
N ILE A 37 -1.85 -13.22 -0.82
CA ILE A 37 -1.19 -12.25 -1.70
C ILE A 37 0.24 -12.68 -2.00
N TRP A 38 0.97 -13.17 -1.00
CA TRP A 38 2.33 -13.67 -1.17
C TRP A 38 2.37 -14.84 -2.16
N GLU A 39 1.49 -15.82 -2.02
CA GLU A 39 1.40 -16.98 -2.93
C GLU A 39 1.00 -16.55 -4.35
N ALA A 40 0.11 -15.58 -4.49
CA ALA A 40 -0.35 -15.09 -5.79
C ALA A 40 0.77 -14.42 -6.60
N VAL A 41 1.74 -13.79 -5.93
CA VAL A 41 2.82 -13.03 -6.57
C VAL A 41 4.17 -13.72 -6.51
N ASN A 42 4.27 -14.85 -5.80
CA ASN A 42 5.47 -15.65 -5.73
C ASN A 42 5.87 -16.20 -7.12
N GLY A 43 7.14 -16.08 -7.46
CA GLY A 43 7.66 -16.47 -8.78
C GLY A 43 7.40 -15.46 -9.91
N HIS A 44 6.72 -14.34 -9.65
CA HIS A 44 6.53 -13.29 -10.65
C HIS A 44 7.83 -12.55 -11.00
N THR A 45 8.76 -12.48 -10.05
CA THR A 45 10.11 -11.93 -10.26
C THR A 45 11.16 -12.98 -9.88
N LYS A 46 12.44 -12.68 -10.14
CA LYS A 46 13.57 -13.54 -9.72
C LYS A 46 13.78 -13.54 -8.20
N GLN A 47 13.24 -12.55 -7.49
CA GLN A 47 13.33 -12.45 -6.04
C GLN A 47 12.00 -12.87 -5.41
N ASN A 48 12.08 -13.55 -4.27
CA ASN A 48 10.88 -13.90 -3.53
C ASN A 48 10.20 -12.63 -2.98
N PRO A 49 8.85 -12.57 -2.93
CA PRO A 49 8.16 -11.46 -2.32
C PRO A 49 8.50 -11.36 -0.83
N ILE A 50 8.52 -10.14 -0.28
CA ILE A 50 8.84 -9.87 1.12
C ILE A 50 7.55 -9.56 1.87
N ASP A 51 7.25 -10.33 2.90
CA ASP A 51 6.04 -10.17 3.72
C ASP A 51 6.27 -9.18 4.88
N LYS A 52 5.97 -7.90 4.65
CA LYS A 52 6.11 -6.78 5.60
C LYS A 52 4.91 -6.71 6.56
N GLN A 53 4.96 -5.78 7.53
CA GLN A 53 3.90 -5.64 8.54
C GLN A 53 2.53 -5.30 7.96
N THR A 54 2.48 -4.54 6.88
CA THR A 54 1.24 -3.97 6.31
C THR A 54 1.00 -4.34 4.84
N CYS A 55 1.97 -4.97 4.19
CA CYS A 55 1.95 -5.23 2.75
C CYS A 55 2.80 -6.46 2.39
N VAL A 56 2.58 -6.98 1.19
CA VAL A 56 3.53 -7.86 0.50
C VAL A 56 4.29 -7.03 -0.53
N ARG A 57 5.63 -7.02 -0.46
CA ARG A 57 6.51 -6.29 -1.38
C ARG A 57 6.99 -7.21 -2.50
N LEU A 58 6.79 -6.81 -3.75
CA LEU A 58 7.48 -7.39 -4.91
C LEU A 58 8.75 -6.58 -5.19
N VAL A 59 9.85 -7.26 -5.47
CA VAL A 59 11.15 -6.63 -5.77
C VAL A 59 11.50 -6.86 -7.23
N TYR A 60 11.57 -5.78 -8.00
CA TYR A 60 11.98 -5.79 -9.41
C TYR A 60 13.49 -5.49 -9.54
N ALA A 61 14.05 -5.76 -10.72
CA ALA A 61 15.44 -5.44 -11.02
C ALA A 61 15.66 -3.92 -10.94
N GLY A 62 16.81 -3.49 -10.38
CA GLY A 62 17.12 -2.07 -10.23
C GLY A 62 16.55 -1.41 -8.97
N GLN A 63 16.27 -2.19 -7.91
CA GLN A 63 15.74 -1.70 -6.61
C GLN A 63 14.35 -1.04 -6.67
N TYR A 64 13.54 -1.43 -7.66
CA TYR A 64 12.14 -1.04 -7.74
C TYR A 64 11.28 -1.95 -6.85
N HIS A 65 10.46 -1.34 -6.01
CA HIS A 65 9.56 -2.00 -5.08
C HIS A 65 8.10 -1.70 -5.45
N LEU A 66 7.29 -2.76 -5.51
CA LEU A 66 5.83 -2.65 -5.54
C LEU A 66 5.29 -3.19 -4.23
N ASP A 67 4.88 -2.30 -3.34
CA ASP A 67 4.19 -2.64 -2.11
C ASP A 67 2.71 -2.86 -2.41
N LEU A 68 2.20 -4.01 -1.96
CA LEU A 68 0.79 -4.38 -2.04
C LEU A 68 0.15 -4.37 -0.65
N PRO A 69 -0.19 -3.19 -0.08
CA PRO A 69 -0.91 -3.14 1.19
C PRO A 69 -2.27 -3.81 1.06
N ILE A 70 -2.65 -4.53 2.10
CA ILE A 70 -3.81 -5.44 2.04
C ILE A 70 -4.95 -4.86 2.85
N TYR A 71 -6.11 -4.70 2.24
CA TYR A 71 -7.29 -4.16 2.87
C TYR A 71 -8.49 -5.09 2.70
N TYR A 72 -9.39 -5.10 3.69
CA TYR A 72 -10.79 -5.39 3.38
C TYR A 72 -11.62 -4.11 3.42
N ILE A 73 -12.72 -4.11 2.67
CA ILE A 73 -13.71 -3.03 2.69
C ILE A 73 -15.12 -3.61 2.64
N ILE A 74 -16.00 -3.05 3.45
CA ILE A 74 -17.45 -3.27 3.39
C ILE A 74 -18.06 -2.04 2.75
N GLU A 75 -19.05 -2.24 1.88
CA GLU A 75 -19.71 -1.14 1.17
C GLU A 75 -20.19 -0.06 2.14
N GLY A 76 -19.89 1.21 1.82
CA GLY A 76 -20.23 2.37 2.66
C GLY A 76 -19.35 2.59 3.88
N GLN A 77 -18.32 1.77 4.12
CA GLN A 77 -17.43 1.89 5.30
C GLN A 77 -15.99 2.25 4.95
N THR A 78 -15.26 2.72 5.96
CA THR A 78 -13.81 2.89 5.89
C THR A 78 -13.11 1.52 5.76
N PRO A 79 -12.12 1.37 4.87
CA PRO A 79 -11.34 0.14 4.75
C PRO A 79 -10.50 -0.12 6.00
N TYR A 80 -10.15 -1.39 6.17
CA TYR A 80 -9.29 -1.88 7.25
C TYR A 80 -8.04 -2.51 6.68
N LEU A 81 -6.88 -2.01 7.08
CA LEU A 81 -5.56 -2.51 6.71
C LEU A 81 -5.22 -3.78 7.52
N ALA A 82 -4.69 -4.78 6.83
CA ALA A 82 -4.19 -6.01 7.42
C ALA A 82 -2.79 -5.73 8.01
N HIS A 83 -2.69 -5.58 9.34
CA HIS A 83 -1.42 -5.35 10.01
C HIS A 83 -1.01 -6.56 10.84
N LYS A 84 0.13 -7.21 10.52
CA LYS A 84 0.54 -8.49 11.15
C LYS A 84 0.59 -8.43 12.68
N GLY A 85 1.15 -7.36 13.25
CA GLY A 85 1.21 -7.18 14.71
C GLY A 85 -0.04 -6.60 15.40
N ARG A 86 -0.96 -5.95 14.67
CA ARG A 86 -2.10 -5.21 15.25
C ARG A 86 -3.47 -5.71 14.79
N GLY A 87 -3.51 -6.71 13.91
CA GLY A 87 -4.73 -7.17 13.28
C GLY A 87 -5.27 -6.16 12.28
N TRP A 88 -6.60 -6.07 12.19
CA TRP A 88 -7.29 -5.15 11.30
C TRP A 88 -7.34 -3.75 11.89
N ILE A 89 -6.69 -2.79 11.24
CA ILE A 89 -6.68 -1.38 11.66
C ILE A 89 -7.48 -0.54 10.66
N GLN A 90 -8.38 0.31 11.15
CA GLN A 90 -9.11 1.24 10.28
C GLN A 90 -8.10 2.23 9.68
N SER A 91 -7.99 2.25 8.34
CA SER A 91 -7.00 3.06 7.64
C SER A 91 -7.41 3.23 6.18
N ASP A 92 -7.67 4.46 5.76
CA ASP A 92 -8.04 4.78 4.39
C ASP A 92 -7.00 5.67 3.71
N PRO A 93 -6.19 5.14 2.77
CA PRO A 93 -5.20 5.95 2.06
C PRO A 93 -5.85 7.05 1.20
N ARG A 94 -7.15 6.94 0.89
CA ARG A 94 -7.89 7.97 0.15
C ARG A 94 -8.09 9.23 0.98
N GLU A 95 -8.27 9.10 2.29
CA GLU A 95 -8.41 10.23 3.22
C GLU A 95 -7.11 11.03 3.29
N PHE A 96 -5.96 10.35 3.40
CA PHE A 96 -4.66 11.00 3.37
C PHE A 96 -4.40 11.71 2.03
N ARG A 97 -4.69 11.02 0.91
CA ARG A 97 -4.57 11.63 -0.43
C ARG A 97 -5.44 12.88 -0.57
N LYS A 98 -6.68 12.84 -0.07
CA LYS A 98 -7.59 13.99 -0.08
C LYS A 98 -7.03 15.13 0.76
N TRP A 99 -6.71 14.87 2.02
CA TRP A 99 -6.13 15.85 2.93
C TRP A 99 -4.89 16.52 2.33
N PHE A 100 -3.95 15.74 1.80
CA PHE A 100 -2.72 16.27 1.21
C PHE A 100 -3.01 17.16 0.01
N ASN A 101 -3.93 16.74 -0.87
CA ASN A 101 -4.32 17.54 -2.02
C ASN A 101 -5.08 18.82 -1.62
N ASP A 102 -5.87 18.78 -0.54
CA ASP A 102 -6.58 19.96 -0.01
C ASP A 102 -5.61 20.96 0.65
N LYS A 103 -4.45 20.49 1.12
CA LYS A 103 -3.36 21.34 1.64
C LYS A 103 -2.45 21.88 0.54
N ALA A 104 -2.34 21.19 -0.58
CA ALA A 104 -1.58 21.67 -1.71
C ALA A 104 -2.31 22.84 -2.36
N ASP A 105 -1.63 23.97 -2.46
CA ASP A 105 -2.09 25.13 -3.21
C ASP A 105 -2.20 24.82 -4.71
N ASN A 106 -2.92 25.68 -5.43
CA ASN A 106 -3.06 25.59 -6.89
C ASN A 106 -1.70 25.76 -7.60
N ASP A 107 -0.77 26.51 -6.99
CA ASP A 107 0.57 26.76 -7.50
C ASP A 107 1.49 25.54 -7.35
N GLY A 108 1.08 24.55 -6.55
CA GLY A 108 1.80 23.30 -6.34
C GLY A 108 3.10 23.47 -5.57
N GLN A 109 3.29 24.56 -4.83
CA GLN A 109 4.51 24.83 -4.06
C GLN A 109 4.73 23.73 -3.02
N LEU A 110 3.68 23.33 -2.29
CA LEU A 110 3.78 22.25 -1.31
C LEU A 110 4.29 20.95 -1.94
N LYS A 111 3.77 20.58 -3.11
CA LYS A 111 4.19 19.37 -3.82
C LYS A 111 5.64 19.44 -4.29
N ARG A 112 6.14 20.63 -4.63
CA ARG A 112 7.55 20.84 -4.99
C ARG A 112 8.45 20.68 -3.77
N ILE A 113 8.10 21.33 -2.66
CA ILE A 113 8.86 21.25 -1.41
C ILE A 113 8.93 19.80 -0.91
N VAL A 114 7.85 19.04 -0.99
CA VAL A 114 7.83 17.62 -0.57
C VAL A 114 8.73 16.72 -1.43
N ARG A 115 9.08 17.13 -2.65
CA ARG A 115 10.00 16.35 -3.52
C ARG A 115 11.48 16.71 -3.32
N TYR A 116 11.79 17.85 -2.70
CA TYR A 116 13.16 18.29 -2.42
C TYR A 116 13.63 17.75 -1.07
#